data_AF-A0A1E2WMD3-F1
#
_entry.id   AF-A0A1E2WMD3-F1
#
_cell.length_a   1.000
_cell.length_b   1.000
_cell.length_c   1.000
_cell.angle_alpha   90.00
_cell.angle_beta   90.00
_cell.angle_gamma   90.00
#
_symmetry.space_group_name_H-M   'P 1'
#
loop_
_entity.id
_entity.type
_entity.pdbx_description
1 polymer ?
#
loop_
_entity_poly.entity_id
_entity_poly.type
_entity_poly.pdbx_seq_one_letter_code
_entity_poly.pdbx_strand_id
1 'polypeptide(L)'
;MHYKLPISRYTSIKQLIYSYLIKSLSIDTYKAGNQCIKDEKIPLHKGRDDNRVLYTSSVSLRLSKSQNRKAMELASAIASDISGICGDVFSVQIVPPGLIHFELTHSTLATWLQSLVAGSLGGLGIGDWGLGTGGDEGTRGQGGLLKPIPITLYPQRGPRVPQSLIPNPQFAVQYAHARCCSLVLLAHREGLIKLREPVPNTSPAFWDLISPNPLPWLNCDGVLRLNHPDERRLIGELIQVIDDMECPDVNGSVKWEKVALNLSQAFEKFWSNCRIWGEVKIKSPELAQARLGLLMATQSVLRFVLEENLGVFAPLEL
;
A
#
# COMPACT_ATOMS: atom_id res chain seq x y z
N MET A 1 -26.06 -10.30 -12.64
CA MET A 1 -25.57 -10.66 -11.30
C MET A 1 -24.43 -9.72 -10.95
N HIS A 2 -24.63 -8.79 -10.00
CA HIS A 2 -23.59 -7.87 -9.57
C HIS A 2 -22.62 -8.59 -8.64
N TYR A 3 -21.41 -8.87 -9.12
CA TYR A 3 -20.35 -9.43 -8.29
C TYR A 3 -19.60 -8.29 -7.60
N LYS A 4 -20.02 -7.91 -6.39
CA LYS A 4 -19.12 -7.17 -5.48
C LYS A 4 -18.01 -8.14 -5.08
N LEU A 5 -16.85 -8.06 -5.73
CA LEU A 5 -15.65 -8.72 -5.23
C LEU A 5 -15.33 -8.11 -3.86
N PRO A 6 -15.19 -8.91 -2.78
CA PRO A 6 -14.86 -8.38 -1.47
C PRO A 6 -13.47 -7.77 -1.52
N ILE A 7 -13.39 -6.47 -1.23
CA ILE A 7 -12.11 -5.76 -1.09
C ILE A 7 -11.43 -6.33 0.16
N SER A 8 -10.38 -7.12 -0.04
CA SER A 8 -9.47 -7.63 1.00
C SER A 8 -8.45 -6.56 1.43
N ARG A 9 -7.72 -6.84 2.52
CA ARG A 9 -6.75 -5.91 3.14
C ARG A 9 -5.69 -5.36 2.19
N TYR A 10 -5.32 -6.10 1.15
CA TYR A 10 -4.32 -5.69 0.16
C TYR A 10 -4.84 -5.87 -1.26
N THR A 11 -6.13 -5.56 -1.49
CA THR A 11 -6.67 -5.63 -2.85
C THR A 11 -5.90 -4.69 -3.77
N SER A 12 -5.14 -5.26 -4.70
CA SER A 12 -4.53 -4.49 -5.78
C SER A 12 -5.60 -3.98 -6.71
N ILE A 13 -5.54 -2.68 -6.99
CA ILE A 13 -6.42 -2.02 -7.94
C ILE A 13 -6.10 -2.51 -9.35
N LYS A 14 -4.81 -2.72 -9.68
CA LYS A 14 -4.40 -3.39 -10.93
C LYS A 14 -5.09 -4.74 -11.08
N GLN A 15 -4.97 -5.64 -10.10
CA GLN A 15 -5.60 -6.98 -10.16
C GLN A 15 -7.13 -6.89 -10.31
N LEU A 16 -7.76 -5.96 -9.60
CA LEU A 16 -9.19 -5.74 -9.67
C LEU A 16 -9.61 -5.34 -11.11
N ILE A 17 -8.90 -4.39 -11.72
CA ILE A 17 -9.14 -3.99 -13.12
C ILE A 17 -8.90 -5.16 -14.08
N TYR A 18 -7.81 -5.90 -13.91
CA TYR A 18 -7.54 -7.11 -14.71
C TYR A 18 -8.68 -8.12 -14.62
N SER A 19 -9.24 -8.34 -13.42
CA SER A 19 -10.35 -9.28 -13.23
C SER A 19 -11.62 -8.86 -14.00
N TYR A 20 -11.92 -7.56 -14.05
CA TYR A 20 -13.04 -7.03 -14.82
C TYR A 20 -12.78 -7.10 -16.33
N LEU A 21 -11.57 -6.75 -16.77
CA LEU A 21 -11.15 -6.86 -18.16
C LEU A 21 -11.26 -8.30 -18.67
N ILE A 22 -10.74 -9.28 -17.94
CA ILE A 22 -10.80 -10.69 -18.32
C ILE A 22 -12.26 -11.16 -18.42
N LYS A 23 -13.12 -10.77 -17.48
CA LYS A 23 -14.55 -11.13 -17.49
C LYS A 23 -15.30 -10.54 -18.67
N SER A 24 -15.10 -9.26 -18.99
CA SER A 24 -15.70 -8.64 -20.19
C SER A 24 -15.22 -9.35 -21.46
N LEU A 25 -13.91 -9.62 -21.57
CA LEU A 25 -13.37 -10.30 -22.75
C LEU A 25 -13.90 -11.73 -22.92
N SER A 26 -14.17 -12.45 -21.83
CA SER A 26 -14.76 -13.79 -21.89
C SER A 26 -16.20 -13.81 -22.42
N ILE A 27 -16.95 -12.72 -22.24
CA ILE A 27 -18.34 -12.60 -22.69
C ILE A 27 -18.38 -12.33 -24.19
N ASP A 28 -17.49 -11.46 -24.68
CA ASP A 28 -17.47 -11.04 -26.08
C ASP A 28 -16.65 -11.95 -27.02
N THR A 29 -15.73 -12.77 -26.50
CA THR A 29 -14.80 -13.56 -27.34
C THR A 29 -14.99 -15.07 -27.23
N TYR A 30 -16.19 -15.58 -27.56
CA TYR A 30 -16.47 -17.03 -27.59
C TYR A 30 -15.59 -17.85 -28.57
N LYS A 31 -14.70 -17.26 -29.38
CA LYS A 31 -13.85 -18.03 -30.31
C LYS A 31 -12.43 -17.51 -30.60
N ALA A 32 -11.97 -16.39 -30.02
CA ALA A 32 -10.62 -15.86 -30.28
C ALA A 32 -9.78 -15.62 -29.00
N GLY A 33 -10.34 -15.91 -27.82
CA GLY A 33 -9.86 -15.46 -26.51
C GLY A 33 -8.58 -16.11 -25.95
N ASN A 34 -7.88 -16.98 -26.70
CA ASN A 34 -6.76 -17.74 -26.12
C ASN A 34 -5.35 -17.26 -26.46
N GLN A 35 -5.12 -16.43 -27.49
CA GLN A 35 -3.73 -16.08 -27.86
C GLN A 35 -3.26 -14.73 -27.32
N CYS A 36 -4.12 -13.71 -27.25
CA CYS A 36 -3.72 -12.38 -26.77
C CYS A 36 -3.64 -12.28 -25.23
N ILE A 37 -4.33 -13.17 -24.52
CA ILE A 37 -4.42 -13.18 -23.05
C ILE A 37 -3.35 -14.09 -22.42
N LYS A 38 -2.89 -15.13 -23.12
CA LYS A 38 -1.99 -16.13 -22.54
C LYS A 38 -0.53 -15.70 -22.47
N ASP A 39 -0.07 -14.83 -23.37
CA ASP A 39 1.37 -14.53 -23.51
C ASP A 39 1.76 -13.06 -23.23
N GLU A 40 0.82 -12.11 -23.17
CA GLU A 40 1.13 -10.70 -22.85
C GLU A 40 0.07 -10.08 -21.93
N LYS A 41 0.46 -9.69 -20.70
CA LYS A 41 -0.42 -8.97 -19.78
C LYS A 41 -1.05 -7.76 -20.47
N ILE A 42 -2.37 -7.57 -20.26
CA ILE A 42 -3.10 -6.42 -20.79
C ILE A 42 -2.39 -5.13 -20.32
N PRO A 43 -2.06 -4.20 -21.22
CA PRO A 43 -1.36 -2.98 -20.85
C PRO A 43 -2.27 -2.13 -19.99
N LEU A 44 -1.86 -1.93 -18.75
CA LEU A 44 -2.56 -1.15 -17.74
C LEU A 44 -1.54 -0.26 -17.05
N HIS A 45 -1.74 1.05 -17.12
CA HIS A 45 -0.84 2.02 -16.52
C HIS A 45 -1.61 2.91 -15.56
N LYS A 46 -1.04 3.13 -14.38
CA LYS A 46 -1.55 4.13 -13.45
C LYS A 46 -1.15 5.53 -13.94
N GLY A 47 -2.10 6.46 -13.91
CA GLY A 47 -1.87 7.86 -14.20
C GLY A 47 -0.91 8.49 -13.20
N ARG A 48 -0.26 9.59 -13.60
CA ARG A 48 0.64 10.38 -12.73
C ARG A 48 -0.09 11.50 -11.98
N ASP A 49 -1.41 11.60 -12.13
CA ASP A 49 -2.19 12.61 -11.43
C ASP A 49 -2.35 12.20 -9.96
N ASP A 50 -1.67 12.91 -9.07
CA ASP A 50 -1.74 12.63 -7.64
C ASP A 50 -3.13 12.92 -7.06
N ASN A 51 -3.98 13.70 -7.74
CA ASN A 51 -5.30 14.08 -7.22
C ASN A 51 -6.36 12.99 -7.43
N ARG A 52 -6.16 12.08 -8.39
CA ARG A 52 -7.15 11.08 -8.80
C ARG A 52 -6.49 9.74 -9.05
N VAL A 53 -7.12 8.68 -8.57
CA VAL A 53 -6.66 7.31 -8.82
C VAL A 53 -7.20 6.88 -10.18
N LEU A 54 -6.42 7.18 -11.23
CA LEU A 54 -6.76 6.90 -12.62
C LEU A 54 -5.88 5.79 -13.18
N TYR A 55 -6.47 4.82 -13.87
CA TYR A 55 -5.77 3.81 -14.65
C TYR A 55 -6.19 3.88 -16.11
N THR A 56 -5.23 3.71 -17.01
CA THR A 56 -5.46 3.73 -18.45
C THR A 56 -5.09 2.37 -19.03
N SER A 57 -6.03 1.74 -19.74
CA SER A 57 -5.78 0.53 -20.50
C SER A 57 -5.83 0.78 -22.01
N SER A 58 -4.88 0.18 -22.73
CA SER A 58 -4.87 0.15 -24.20
C SER A 58 -5.31 -1.20 -24.78
N VAL A 59 -6.11 -1.97 -24.01
CA VAL A 59 -6.64 -3.29 -24.40
C VAL A 59 -7.33 -3.26 -25.76
N SER A 60 -8.17 -2.26 -26.01
CA SER A 60 -8.92 -2.06 -27.26
C SER A 60 -8.01 -1.79 -28.46
N LEU A 61 -6.90 -1.09 -28.27
CA LEU A 61 -5.91 -0.83 -29.32
C LEU A 61 -5.09 -2.08 -29.67
N ARG A 62 -4.85 -2.97 -28.70
CA ARG A 62 -4.24 -4.28 -28.98
C ARG A 62 -5.23 -5.19 -29.70
N LEU A 63 -6.46 -5.26 -29.22
CA LEU A 63 -7.51 -6.08 -29.82
C LEU A 63 -7.85 -5.64 -31.24
N SER A 64 -7.89 -4.32 -31.52
CA SER A 64 -8.15 -3.79 -32.86
C SER A 64 -7.14 -4.29 -33.89
N LYS A 65 -5.85 -4.38 -33.51
CA LYS A 65 -4.79 -4.90 -34.38
C LYS A 65 -4.99 -6.39 -34.66
N SER A 66 -5.36 -7.17 -33.64
CA SER A 66 -5.56 -8.63 -33.79
C SER A 66 -6.85 -9.02 -34.53
N GLN A 67 -7.92 -8.21 -34.41
CA GLN A 67 -9.25 -8.53 -34.94
C GLN A 67 -9.64 -7.70 -36.16
N ASN A 68 -8.79 -6.77 -36.60
CA ASN A 68 -9.06 -5.84 -37.70
C ASN A 68 -10.40 -5.06 -37.55
N ARG A 69 -10.74 -4.69 -36.32
CA ARG A 69 -11.93 -3.90 -35.94
C ARG A 69 -11.52 -2.49 -35.52
N LYS A 70 -12.45 -1.53 -35.55
CA LYS A 70 -12.15 -0.18 -35.07
C LYS A 70 -11.94 -0.17 -33.56
N ALA A 71 -10.84 0.42 -33.11
CA ALA A 71 -10.47 0.48 -31.69
C ALA A 71 -11.52 1.16 -30.81
N MET A 72 -12.18 2.21 -31.32
CA MET A 72 -13.25 2.91 -30.60
C MET A 72 -14.49 2.05 -30.38
N GLU A 73 -14.87 1.21 -31.35
CA GLU A 73 -16.01 0.30 -31.23
C GLU A 73 -15.72 -0.78 -30.17
N LEU A 74 -14.50 -1.34 -30.19
CA LEU A 74 -14.04 -2.29 -29.17
C LEU A 74 -13.96 -1.65 -27.77
N ALA A 75 -13.44 -0.42 -27.67
CA ALA A 75 -13.37 0.30 -26.41
C ALA A 75 -14.77 0.56 -25.83
N SER A 76 -15.75 0.88 -26.70
CA SER A 76 -17.14 1.08 -26.30
C SER A 76 -17.81 -0.20 -25.81
N ALA A 77 -17.61 -1.33 -26.50
CA ALA A 77 -18.14 -2.62 -26.07
C ALA A 77 -17.58 -3.00 -24.68
N ILE A 78 -16.25 -2.99 -24.53
CA ILE A 78 -15.58 -3.33 -23.28
C ILE A 78 -15.98 -2.39 -22.14
N ALA A 79 -16.03 -1.07 -22.38
CA ALA A 79 -16.41 -0.11 -21.36
C ALA A 79 -17.88 -0.27 -20.91
N SER A 80 -18.79 -0.56 -21.85
CA SER A 80 -20.20 -0.83 -21.56
C SER A 80 -20.36 -2.09 -20.70
N ASP A 81 -19.68 -3.18 -21.08
CA ASP A 81 -19.68 -4.44 -20.34
C ASP A 81 -19.14 -4.25 -18.93
N ILE A 82 -17.97 -3.61 -18.80
CA ILE A 82 -17.35 -3.37 -17.50
C ILE A 82 -18.27 -2.51 -16.64
N SER A 83 -18.86 -1.45 -17.18
CA SER A 83 -19.79 -0.59 -16.44
C SER A 83 -21.00 -1.38 -15.92
N GLY A 84 -21.49 -2.36 -16.68
CA GLY A 84 -22.55 -3.27 -16.25
C GLY A 84 -22.13 -4.23 -15.13
N ILE A 85 -20.87 -4.66 -15.11
CA ILE A 85 -20.33 -5.62 -14.13
C ILE A 85 -19.81 -4.93 -12.86
N CYS A 86 -19.10 -3.81 -13.01
CA CYS A 86 -18.36 -3.15 -11.93
C CYS A 86 -19.26 -2.32 -11.00
N GLY A 87 -20.51 -2.03 -11.38
CA GLY A 87 -21.41 -1.21 -10.56
C GLY A 87 -20.77 0.13 -10.20
N ASP A 88 -20.70 0.44 -8.91
CA ASP A 88 -20.11 1.69 -8.38
C ASP A 88 -18.61 1.58 -8.05
N VAL A 89 -17.90 0.58 -8.59
CA VAL A 89 -16.47 0.38 -8.27
C VAL A 89 -15.57 1.36 -9.03
N PHE A 90 -15.82 1.52 -10.33
CA PHE A 90 -15.05 2.40 -11.22
C PHE A 90 -15.97 3.29 -12.04
N SER A 91 -15.55 4.53 -12.25
CA SER A 91 -16.03 5.38 -13.34
C SER A 91 -15.21 5.05 -14.59
N VAL A 92 -15.88 4.55 -15.63
CA VAL A 92 -15.24 4.10 -16.88
C VAL A 92 -15.46 5.15 -17.97
N GLN A 93 -14.38 5.64 -18.57
CA GLN A 93 -14.42 6.64 -19.64
C GLN A 93 -13.60 6.19 -20.84
N ILE A 94 -14.07 6.49 -22.04
CA ILE A 94 -13.35 6.16 -23.28
C ILE A 94 -12.66 7.41 -23.80
N VAL A 95 -11.39 7.28 -24.13
CA VAL A 95 -10.56 8.38 -24.66
C VAL A 95 -10.04 8.01 -26.04
N PRO A 96 -10.20 8.87 -27.07
CA PRO A 96 -9.59 8.63 -28.38
C PRO A 96 -8.06 8.42 -28.29
N PRO A 97 -7.45 7.49 -29.06
CA PRO A 97 -8.02 6.71 -30.17
C PRO A 97 -8.65 5.35 -29.77
N GLY A 98 -9.04 5.17 -28.51
CA GLY A 98 -9.60 3.92 -27.99
C GLY A 98 -8.88 3.43 -26.75
N LEU A 99 -8.47 4.35 -25.87
CA LEU A 99 -8.01 4.06 -24.51
C LEU A 99 -9.21 4.00 -23.57
N ILE A 100 -9.12 3.15 -22.55
CA ILE A 100 -10.15 3.04 -21.52
C ILE A 100 -9.56 3.54 -20.21
N HIS A 101 -10.19 4.55 -19.63
CA HIS A 101 -9.86 5.17 -18.35
C HIS A 101 -10.74 4.57 -17.26
N PHE A 102 -10.12 4.15 -16.17
CA PHE A 102 -10.76 3.63 -14.96
C PHE A 102 -10.40 4.56 -13.80
N GLU A 103 -11.38 5.33 -13.32
CA GLU A 103 -11.22 6.18 -12.14
C GLU A 103 -11.91 5.51 -10.95
N LEU A 104 -11.20 5.38 -9.83
CA LEU A 104 -11.77 4.81 -8.60
C LEU A 104 -12.83 5.74 -8.01
N THR A 105 -14.00 5.20 -7.66
CA THR A 105 -15.03 5.98 -6.98
C THR A 105 -14.63 6.29 -5.54
N HIS A 106 -15.16 7.37 -4.97
CA HIS A 106 -14.90 7.75 -3.57
C HIS A 106 -15.32 6.64 -2.59
N SER A 107 -16.47 5.99 -2.85
CA SER A 107 -16.99 4.88 -2.05
C SER A 107 -16.04 3.68 -2.02
N THR A 108 -15.51 3.30 -3.18
CA THR A 108 -14.54 2.21 -3.31
C THR A 108 -13.24 2.55 -2.62
N LEU A 109 -12.74 3.78 -2.81
CA LEU A 109 -11.50 4.24 -2.19
C LEU A 109 -11.62 4.25 -0.66
N ALA A 110 -12.75 4.70 -0.11
CA ALA A 110 -13.02 4.64 1.33
C ALA A 110 -13.06 3.19 1.85
N THR A 111 -13.71 2.28 1.12
CA THR A 111 -13.77 0.87 1.49
C THR A 111 -12.39 0.21 1.47
N TRP A 112 -11.58 0.54 0.47
CA TRP A 112 -10.20 0.09 0.33
C TRP A 112 -9.29 0.65 1.44
N LEU A 113 -9.40 1.94 1.76
CA LEU A 113 -8.67 2.52 2.90
C LEU A 113 -9.08 1.86 4.23
N GLN A 114 -10.38 1.59 4.40
CA GLN A 114 -10.86 0.90 5.59
C GLN A 114 -10.30 -0.53 5.70
N SER A 115 -10.16 -1.25 4.58
CA SER A 115 -9.62 -2.63 4.61
C SER A 115 -8.17 -2.66 5.08
N LEU A 116 -7.37 -1.65 4.72
CA LEU A 116 -5.97 -1.52 5.17
C LEU A 116 -5.86 -1.33 6.69
N VAL A 117 -6.75 -0.51 7.26
CA VAL A 117 -6.79 -0.21 8.69
C VAL A 117 -7.31 -1.38 9.52
N ALA A 118 -8.36 -2.06 9.04
CA ALA A 118 -9.09 -3.05 9.82
C ALA A 118 -8.35 -4.36 10.08
N GLY A 119 -7.30 -4.67 9.31
CA GLY A 119 -6.70 -6.00 9.35
C GLY A 119 -5.45 -6.16 10.20
N SER A 120 -5.09 -5.20 11.06
CA SER A 120 -3.78 -5.15 11.72
C SER A 120 -3.49 -6.30 12.69
N LEU A 121 -2.94 -7.37 12.11
CA LEU A 121 -2.12 -8.43 12.70
C LEU A 121 -2.82 -9.38 13.69
N GLY A 122 -3.53 -10.36 13.13
CA GLY A 122 -3.67 -11.68 13.73
C GLY A 122 -2.99 -12.72 12.84
N GLY A 123 -1.73 -13.05 13.13
CA GLY A 123 -0.99 -14.23 12.66
C GLY A 123 -1.13 -14.65 11.19
N LEU A 124 -0.11 -14.38 10.38
CA LEU A 124 0.16 -15.24 9.22
C LEU A 124 0.40 -16.65 9.77
N GLY A 125 -0.55 -17.56 9.55
CA GLY A 125 -0.47 -18.94 9.99
C GLY A 125 0.71 -19.62 9.33
N ILE A 126 1.80 -19.79 10.09
CA ILE A 126 2.78 -20.82 9.82
C ILE A 126 2.08 -22.15 10.08
N GLY A 127 1.83 -22.89 9.00
CA GLY A 127 1.35 -24.26 9.05
C GLY A 127 2.31 -25.11 9.88
N ASP A 128 1.74 -25.67 10.94
CA ASP A 128 1.91 -27.05 11.38
C ASP A 128 2.97 -27.87 10.61
N TRP A 129 4.12 -28.08 11.24
CA TRP A 129 4.89 -29.31 11.12
C TRP A 129 5.31 -29.73 12.53
N GLY A 130 4.76 -30.86 12.96
CA GLY A 130 4.91 -31.41 14.29
C GLY A 130 6.33 -31.89 14.63
N LEU A 131 6.58 -31.82 15.94
CA LEU A 131 7.18 -32.83 16.81
C LEU A 131 8.53 -33.45 16.39
N GLY A 132 9.56 -33.17 17.20
CA GLY A 132 10.81 -33.94 17.26
C GLY A 132 11.68 -33.51 18.43
N THR A 133 11.48 -34.16 19.58
CA THR A 133 12.20 -34.01 20.85
C THR A 133 13.56 -34.68 20.89
N GLY A 134 14.50 -34.10 21.65
CA GLY A 134 15.69 -34.74 22.26
C GLY A 134 16.98 -34.64 21.42
N GLY A 135 18.18 -34.48 21.96
CA GLY A 135 18.70 -34.33 23.32
C GLY A 135 20.24 -34.20 23.27
N ASP A 136 20.80 -33.52 24.28
CA ASP A 136 22.12 -33.65 24.94
C ASP A 136 23.50 -33.63 24.23
N GLU A 137 24.50 -33.24 25.04
CA GLU A 137 25.98 -33.29 24.90
C GLU A 137 26.64 -32.30 23.90
N GLY A 138 27.69 -31.51 24.21
CA GLY A 138 28.69 -31.49 25.27
C GLY A 138 30.09 -31.57 24.65
N THR A 139 30.84 -30.46 24.49
CA THR A 139 32.32 -30.51 24.33
C THR A 139 33.01 -29.19 24.73
N ARG A 140 34.23 -29.35 25.24
CA ARG A 140 35.05 -28.50 26.10
C ARG A 140 36.36 -28.11 25.37
N GLY A 141 36.94 -26.94 25.68
CA GLY A 141 38.35 -26.58 25.43
C GLY A 141 38.55 -25.51 24.34
N GLN A 142 39.49 -24.57 24.40
CA GLN A 142 40.67 -24.35 25.26
C GLN A 142 40.96 -22.84 25.39
N GLY A 143 41.65 -22.48 26.48
CA GLY A 143 42.18 -21.13 26.70
C GLY A 143 43.51 -20.84 25.99
N GLY A 144 43.78 -19.54 25.82
CA GLY A 144 45.07 -18.99 25.44
C GLY A 144 45.17 -17.54 25.94
N LEU A 145 46.24 -17.24 26.68
CA LEU A 145 46.44 -16.06 27.52
C LEU A 145 47.66 -15.24 27.04
N LEU A 146 47.50 -13.90 27.01
CA LEU A 146 48.50 -12.80 26.90
C LEU A 146 49.12 -12.53 25.51
N LYS A 147 49.27 -11.28 25.03
CA LYS A 147 49.91 -10.10 25.68
C LYS A 147 49.41 -8.75 25.11
N PRO A 148 49.60 -7.63 25.82
CA PRO A 148 49.20 -6.28 25.42
C PRO A 148 50.21 -5.61 24.46
N ILE A 149 49.72 -4.85 23.48
CA ILE A 149 50.52 -4.12 22.47
C ILE A 149 50.51 -2.62 22.81
N PRO A 150 51.65 -1.90 22.70
CA PRO A 150 51.82 -0.57 23.27
C PRO A 150 51.14 0.54 22.44
N ILE A 151 50.71 1.57 23.17
CA ILE A 151 50.17 2.83 22.63
C ILE A 151 51.33 3.63 22.02
N THR A 152 51.36 3.77 20.69
CA THR A 152 52.18 4.77 20.02
C THR A 152 51.30 5.97 19.63
N LEU A 153 51.49 7.09 20.34
CA LEU A 153 50.97 8.39 19.95
C LEU A 153 51.65 8.84 18.66
N TYR A 154 50.89 8.97 17.57
CA TYR A 154 51.27 9.79 16.42
C TYR A 154 50.22 10.90 16.20
N PRO A 155 50.63 12.07 15.69
CA PRO A 155 49.85 13.31 15.78
C PRO A 155 48.66 13.32 14.82
N GLN A 156 47.55 13.84 15.33
CA GLN A 156 46.25 14.01 14.68
C GLN A 156 46.37 14.77 13.34
N ARG A 157 46.19 14.06 12.22
CA ARG A 157 45.67 14.67 10.99
C ARG A 157 44.17 14.41 10.99
N GLY A 158 43.40 15.47 11.23
CA GLY A 158 41.95 15.40 11.41
C GLY A 158 41.28 14.57 10.31
N PRO A 159 40.29 13.73 10.65
CA PRO A 159 39.55 12.99 9.64
C PRO A 159 38.82 14.01 8.77
N ARG A 160 39.17 14.00 7.48
CA ARG A 160 38.39 14.61 6.40
C ARG A 160 36.97 14.09 6.55
N VAL A 161 36.02 14.99 6.79
CA VAL A 161 34.59 14.69 6.71
C VAL A 161 34.30 14.28 5.27
N PRO A 162 33.95 13.02 4.98
CA PRO A 162 33.38 12.70 3.69
C PRO A 162 31.94 13.20 3.70
N GLN A 163 31.63 14.10 2.79
CA GLN A 163 30.26 14.51 2.51
C GLN A 163 29.44 13.30 2.03
N SER A 164 28.45 12.88 2.83
CA SER A 164 27.11 12.56 2.33
C SER A 164 26.10 12.67 3.47
N LEU A 165 25.50 13.85 3.64
CA LEU A 165 24.40 14.14 4.57
C LEU A 165 23.06 13.61 4.02
N ILE A 166 23.09 12.46 3.35
CA ILE A 166 21.89 11.78 2.86
C ILE A 166 21.48 10.83 3.99
N PRO A 167 20.30 11.03 4.62
CA PRO A 167 19.79 10.06 5.57
C PRO A 167 19.75 8.69 4.88
N ASN A 168 20.26 7.64 5.54
CA ASN A 168 20.15 6.28 5.02
C ASN A 168 18.67 6.04 4.66
N PRO A 169 18.32 5.69 3.40
CA PRO A 169 16.93 5.53 2.98
C PRO A 169 16.14 4.58 3.89
N GLN A 170 16.80 3.55 4.43
CA GLN A 170 16.20 2.60 5.37
C GLN A 170 15.80 3.29 6.68
N PHE A 171 16.66 4.17 7.21
CA PHE A 171 16.37 4.93 8.43
C PHE A 171 15.19 5.90 8.23
N ALA A 172 15.09 6.55 7.06
CA ALA A 172 13.96 7.43 6.76
C ALA A 172 12.62 6.67 6.76
N VAL A 173 12.62 5.45 6.21
CA VAL A 173 11.43 4.59 6.17
C VAL A 173 11.08 4.07 7.58
N GLN A 174 12.07 3.62 8.36
CA GLN A 174 11.85 3.21 9.76
C GLN A 174 11.33 4.36 10.62
N TYR A 175 11.90 5.56 10.46
CA TYR A 175 11.43 6.78 11.13
C TYR A 175 9.98 7.10 10.78
N ALA A 176 9.62 7.06 9.50
CA ALA A 176 8.23 7.28 9.07
C ALA A 176 7.26 6.26 9.71
N HIS A 177 7.64 4.97 9.76
CA HIS A 177 6.86 3.94 10.41
C HIS A 177 6.68 4.22 11.92
N ALA A 178 7.79 4.39 12.66
CA ALA A 178 7.77 4.65 14.10
C ALA A 178 6.98 5.93 14.44
N ARG A 179 7.09 6.96 13.59
CA ARG A 179 6.32 8.19 13.74
C ARG A 179 4.82 7.96 13.56
N CYS A 180 4.41 7.17 12.55
CA CYS A 180 3.00 6.79 12.40
C CYS A 180 2.50 6.04 13.65
N CYS A 181 3.25 5.08 14.18
CA CYS A 181 2.93 4.35 15.40
C CYS A 181 2.71 5.30 16.59
N SER A 182 3.67 6.20 16.83
CA SER A 182 3.61 7.19 17.91
C SER A 182 2.39 8.11 17.79
N LEU A 183 2.06 8.56 16.58
CA LEU A 183 0.92 9.44 16.31
C LEU A 183 -0.42 8.72 16.51
N VAL A 184 -0.51 7.45 16.11
CA VAL A 184 -1.70 6.63 16.34
C VAL A 184 -1.93 6.39 17.83
N LEU A 185 -0.86 6.11 18.60
CA LEU A 185 -0.94 5.99 20.06
C LEU A 185 -1.32 7.31 20.73
N LEU A 186 -0.78 8.44 20.27
CA LEU A 186 -1.18 9.76 20.75
C LEU A 186 -2.67 10.01 20.51
N ALA A 187 -3.19 9.67 19.33
CA ALA A 187 -4.60 9.83 19.02
C ALA A 187 -5.51 8.97 19.90
N HIS A 188 -5.06 7.76 20.27
CA HIS A 188 -5.76 6.92 21.23
C HIS A 188 -5.83 7.56 22.63
N ARG A 189 -4.69 8.05 23.14
CA ARG A 189 -4.60 8.74 24.45
C ARG A 189 -5.45 10.02 24.49
N GLU A 190 -5.50 10.74 23.37
CA GLU A 190 -6.26 11.97 23.18
C GLU A 190 -7.76 11.75 22.90
N GLY A 191 -8.21 10.49 22.88
CA GLY A 191 -9.62 10.11 22.69
C GLY A 191 -10.16 10.32 21.27
N LEU A 192 -9.30 10.55 20.27
CA LEU A 192 -9.71 10.66 18.86
C LEU A 192 -10.16 9.31 18.30
N ILE A 193 -9.52 8.23 18.75
CA ILE A 193 -9.83 6.84 18.43
C ILE A 193 -9.72 5.96 19.68
N LYS A 194 -10.33 4.78 19.62
CA LYS A 194 -10.16 3.73 20.62
C LYS A 194 -9.55 2.51 19.95
N LEU A 195 -8.35 2.14 20.40
CA LEU A 195 -7.69 0.90 20.01
C LEU A 195 -8.00 -0.18 21.03
N ARG A 196 -7.92 -1.45 20.62
CA ARG A 196 -8.01 -2.59 21.53
C ARG A 196 -6.75 -2.66 22.38
N GLU A 197 -6.93 -2.69 23.70
CA GLU A 197 -5.83 -2.95 24.61
C GLU A 197 -5.32 -4.40 24.41
N PRO A 198 -4.00 -4.62 24.35
CA PRO A 198 -3.45 -5.96 24.18
C PRO A 198 -3.82 -6.84 25.38
N VAL A 199 -4.51 -7.95 25.12
CA VAL A 199 -4.79 -8.96 26.14
C VAL A 199 -3.50 -9.78 26.33
N PRO A 200 -2.98 -9.99 27.56
CA PRO A 200 -1.65 -10.56 27.79
C PRO A 200 -1.35 -11.93 27.16
N ASN A 201 -2.37 -12.67 26.69
CA ASN A 201 -2.24 -14.09 26.32
C ASN A 201 -2.80 -14.42 24.93
N THR A 202 -3.22 -13.42 24.15
CA THR A 202 -3.73 -13.61 22.78
C THR A 202 -3.07 -12.56 21.90
N SER A 203 -2.61 -12.96 20.71
CA SER A 203 -1.87 -12.17 19.70
C SER A 203 -1.94 -10.63 19.85
N PRO A 204 -0.83 -9.88 19.69
CA PRO A 204 -0.82 -8.43 19.89
C PRO A 204 -1.68 -7.72 18.84
N ALA A 205 -2.97 -7.59 19.12
CA ALA A 205 -3.97 -6.79 18.43
C ALA A 205 -3.76 -5.29 18.67
N PHE A 206 -2.50 -4.85 18.67
CA PHE A 206 -2.02 -3.55 19.15
C PHE A 206 -2.62 -2.36 18.38
N TRP A 207 -3.22 -2.64 17.22
CA TRP A 207 -3.73 -1.66 16.27
C TRP A 207 -5.18 -1.91 15.85
N ASP A 208 -5.89 -2.81 16.53
CA ASP A 208 -7.30 -3.09 16.24
C ASP A 208 -8.16 -1.88 16.62
N LEU A 209 -8.77 -1.25 15.62
CA LEU A 209 -9.63 -0.10 15.80
C LEU A 209 -11.01 -0.53 16.33
N ILE A 210 -11.35 -0.10 17.55
CA ILE A 210 -12.67 -0.33 18.16
C ILE A 210 -13.65 0.76 17.73
N SER A 211 -13.22 2.03 17.80
CA SER A 211 -14.08 3.17 17.48
C SER A 211 -13.26 4.35 16.96
N PRO A 212 -13.74 5.04 15.91
CA PRO A 212 -14.90 4.71 15.08
C PRO A 212 -14.59 3.54 14.13
N ASN A 213 -15.56 2.64 13.90
CA ASN A 213 -15.42 1.54 12.95
C ASN A 213 -16.72 1.40 12.13
N PRO A 214 -16.73 1.76 10.83
CA PRO A 214 -15.61 2.26 10.03
C PRO A 214 -15.20 3.70 10.41
N LEU A 215 -13.99 4.10 10.00
CA LEU A 215 -13.58 5.51 10.08
C LEU A 215 -14.46 6.37 9.17
N PRO A 216 -14.68 7.65 9.52
CA PRO A 216 -15.50 8.55 8.74
C PRO A 216 -14.74 9.03 7.49
N TRP A 217 -14.58 8.18 6.49
CA TRP A 217 -13.87 8.50 5.24
C TRP A 217 -14.67 9.43 4.32
N LEU A 218 -16.00 9.28 4.26
CA LEU A 218 -16.90 9.97 3.32
C LEU A 218 -17.78 11.02 4.00
N ASN A 219 -17.85 12.23 3.44
CA ASN A 219 -18.78 13.26 3.89
C ASN A 219 -20.25 12.89 3.61
N CYS A 220 -21.20 13.76 3.99
CA CYS A 220 -22.62 13.52 3.78
C CYS A 220 -23.01 13.37 2.30
N ASP A 221 -22.20 13.92 1.39
CA ASP A 221 -22.40 13.85 -0.07
C ASP A 221 -21.78 12.57 -0.69
N GLY A 222 -21.19 11.68 0.11
CA GLY A 222 -20.50 10.48 -0.38
C GLY A 222 -19.12 10.77 -1.00
N VAL A 223 -18.57 11.97 -0.80
CA VAL A 223 -17.24 12.38 -1.28
C VAL A 223 -16.20 12.12 -0.20
N LEU A 224 -15.03 11.64 -0.61
CA LEU A 224 -13.92 11.40 0.33
C LEU A 224 -13.51 12.71 1.03
N ARG A 225 -13.39 12.69 2.37
CA ARG A 225 -12.97 13.84 3.17
C ARG A 225 -11.52 14.26 2.91
N LEU A 226 -10.69 13.31 2.46
CA LEU A 226 -9.27 13.50 2.18
C LEU A 226 -9.09 14.17 0.80
N ASN A 227 -9.07 15.49 0.76
CA ASN A 227 -9.02 16.29 -0.47
C ASN A 227 -7.73 17.10 -0.66
N HIS A 228 -6.86 17.16 0.34
CA HIS A 228 -5.59 17.87 0.21
C HIS A 228 -4.67 17.14 -0.79
N PRO A 229 -3.90 17.84 -1.64
CA PRO A 229 -3.02 17.20 -2.62
C PRO A 229 -2.03 16.22 -1.98
N ASP A 230 -1.46 16.55 -0.80
CA ASP A 230 -0.56 15.62 -0.10
C ASP A 230 -1.28 14.39 0.48
N GLU A 231 -2.56 14.49 0.85
CA GLU A 231 -3.36 13.32 1.24
C GLU A 231 -3.59 12.41 0.03
N ARG A 232 -3.97 13.00 -1.10
CA ARG A 232 -4.24 12.28 -2.35
C ARG A 232 -2.98 11.61 -2.89
N ARG A 233 -1.84 12.30 -2.82
CA ARG A 233 -0.53 11.74 -3.13
C ARG A 233 -0.18 10.56 -2.23
N LEU A 234 -0.37 10.67 -0.92
CA LEU A 234 -0.09 9.57 0.00
C LEU A 234 -0.97 8.36 -0.29
N ILE A 235 -2.26 8.55 -0.56
CA ILE A 235 -3.16 7.49 -1.04
C ILE A 235 -2.62 6.86 -2.33
N GLY A 236 -2.17 7.69 -3.27
CA GLY A 236 -1.53 7.27 -4.51
C GLY A 236 -0.33 6.35 -4.25
N GLU A 237 0.61 6.75 -3.38
CA GLU A 237 1.77 5.91 -3.04
C GLU A 237 1.36 4.59 -2.36
N LEU A 238 0.38 4.60 -1.44
CA LEU A 238 -0.13 3.38 -0.82
C LEU A 238 -0.68 2.39 -1.86
N ILE A 239 -1.47 2.89 -2.82
CA ILE A 239 -2.01 2.07 -3.91
C ILE A 239 -0.87 1.52 -4.77
N GLN A 240 0.15 2.35 -5.05
CA GLN A 240 1.30 1.93 -5.85
C GLN A 240 2.05 0.78 -5.18
N VAL A 241 2.32 0.89 -3.88
CA VAL A 241 3.00 -0.16 -3.11
C VAL A 241 2.22 -1.48 -3.19
N ILE A 242 0.91 -1.45 -2.97
CA ILE A 242 0.07 -2.66 -2.98
C ILE A 242 -0.03 -3.26 -4.38
N ASP A 243 -0.12 -2.42 -5.41
CA ASP A 243 -0.09 -2.88 -6.80
C ASP A 243 1.26 -3.52 -7.16
N ASP A 244 2.37 -2.99 -6.66
CA ASP A 244 3.71 -3.56 -6.90
C ASP A 244 3.92 -4.87 -6.12
N MET A 245 3.28 -5.04 -4.96
CA MET A 245 3.29 -6.28 -4.18
C MET A 245 2.55 -7.41 -4.91
N GLU A 246 1.32 -7.14 -5.33
CA GLU A 246 0.38 -8.15 -5.79
C GLU A 246 0.38 -8.32 -7.32
N CYS A 247 0.76 -7.28 -8.06
CA CYS A 247 0.79 -7.28 -9.52
C CYS A 247 2.01 -6.55 -10.07
N PRO A 248 3.23 -7.07 -9.81
CA PRO A 248 4.46 -6.48 -10.33
C PRO A 248 4.45 -6.49 -11.86
N ASP A 249 5.03 -5.43 -12.43
CA ASP A 249 5.21 -5.30 -13.87
C ASP A 249 6.18 -6.38 -14.38
N VAL A 250 5.89 -6.99 -15.53
CA VAL A 250 6.59 -8.19 -16.05
C VAL A 250 8.09 -7.97 -16.27
N ASN A 251 8.51 -6.73 -16.49
CA ASN A 251 9.83 -6.41 -17.02
C ASN A 251 10.85 -5.92 -15.97
N GLY A 252 10.53 -5.96 -14.66
CA GLY A 252 11.50 -5.52 -13.66
C GLY A 252 11.23 -6.02 -12.25
N SER A 253 12.30 -6.24 -11.49
CA SER A 253 12.21 -6.35 -10.04
C SER A 253 11.76 -5.02 -9.45
N VAL A 254 10.80 -5.06 -8.53
CA VAL A 254 10.36 -3.87 -7.80
C VAL A 254 11.53 -3.36 -6.98
N LYS A 255 11.89 -2.08 -7.16
CA LYS A 255 12.93 -1.43 -6.37
C LYS A 255 12.34 -0.97 -5.03
N TRP A 256 12.16 -1.92 -4.12
CA TRP A 256 11.49 -1.70 -2.83
C TRP A 256 12.07 -0.55 -2.01
N GLU A 257 13.39 -0.33 -2.04
CA GLU A 257 14.00 0.82 -1.36
C GLU A 257 13.46 2.16 -1.87
N LYS A 258 13.30 2.28 -3.19
CA LYS A 258 12.75 3.49 -3.82
C LYS A 258 11.26 3.64 -3.53
N VAL A 259 10.50 2.54 -3.60
CA VAL A 259 9.06 2.53 -3.32
C VAL A 259 8.81 2.92 -1.86
N ALA A 260 9.56 2.34 -0.93
CA ALA A 260 9.48 2.65 0.49
C ALA A 260 9.86 4.11 0.78
N LEU A 261 10.93 4.61 0.15
CA LEU A 261 11.37 6.00 0.29
C LEU A 261 10.35 7.00 -0.28
N ASN A 262 9.73 6.69 -1.41
CA ASN A 262 8.65 7.53 -1.96
C ASN A 262 7.45 7.60 -1.01
N LEU A 263 7.05 6.45 -0.46
CA LEU A 263 5.97 6.38 0.52
C LEU A 263 6.30 7.16 1.79
N SER A 264 7.53 7.05 2.32
CA SER A 264 7.95 7.80 3.50
C SER A 264 7.98 9.31 3.25
N GLN A 265 8.45 9.75 2.08
CA GLN A 265 8.45 11.16 1.69
C GLN A 265 7.03 11.72 1.48
N ALA A 266 6.11 10.93 0.91
CA ALA A 266 4.72 11.32 0.79
C ALA A 266 4.06 11.45 2.17
N PHE A 267 4.38 10.54 3.09
CA PHE A 267 3.96 10.63 4.50
C PHE A 267 4.48 11.91 5.16
N GLU A 268 5.77 12.26 5.00
CA GLU A 268 6.34 13.47 5.61
C GLU A 268 5.64 14.74 5.13
N LYS A 269 5.36 14.84 3.82
CA LYS A 269 4.63 15.99 3.26
C LYS A 269 3.18 16.05 3.74
N PHE A 270 2.51 14.90 3.79
CA PHE A 270 1.19 14.79 4.38
C PHE A 270 1.22 15.27 5.84
N TRP A 271 2.17 14.78 6.63
CA TRP A 271 2.30 15.12 8.04
C TRP A 271 2.60 16.60 8.27
N SER A 272 3.45 17.21 7.43
CA SER A 272 3.81 18.63 7.55
C SER A 272 2.65 19.55 7.18
N ASN A 273 1.86 19.18 6.16
CA ASN A 273 0.87 20.08 5.56
C ASN A 273 -0.57 19.80 6.02
N CYS A 274 -0.88 18.58 6.47
CA CYS A 274 -2.23 18.13 6.82
C CYS A 274 -2.39 17.99 8.34
N ARG A 275 -2.77 19.09 9.00
CA ARG A 275 -2.92 19.13 10.45
C ARG A 275 -4.02 18.18 10.96
N ILE A 276 -3.70 17.30 11.91
CA ILE A 276 -4.67 16.38 12.54
C ILE A 276 -5.15 16.90 13.90
N TRP A 277 -4.24 17.48 14.69
CA TRP A 277 -4.52 18.01 16.03
C TRP A 277 -4.81 19.52 16.04
N GLY A 278 -5.17 20.07 17.21
CA GLY A 278 -5.48 21.49 17.37
C GLY A 278 -6.86 21.83 16.82
N GLU A 279 -6.97 22.87 15.99
CA GLU A 279 -8.27 23.34 15.49
C GLU A 279 -9.07 22.26 14.72
N VAL A 280 -8.39 21.39 13.96
CA VAL A 280 -9.06 20.34 13.18
C VAL A 280 -9.72 19.31 14.10
N LYS A 281 -9.04 18.89 15.16
CA LYS A 281 -9.62 17.99 16.19
C LYS A 281 -10.89 18.58 16.83
N ILE A 282 -10.96 19.90 17.00
CA ILE A 282 -12.06 20.57 17.69
C ILE A 282 -13.21 20.89 16.73
N LYS A 283 -12.91 21.46 15.56
CA LYS A 283 -13.90 21.97 14.60
C LYS A 283 -14.37 20.90 13.60
N SER A 284 -13.53 19.91 13.28
CA SER A 284 -13.79 18.89 12.28
C SER A 284 -13.22 17.51 12.68
N PRO A 285 -13.73 16.92 13.78
CA PRO A 285 -13.21 15.67 14.33
C PRO A 285 -13.25 14.51 13.32
N GLU A 286 -14.23 14.46 12.43
CA GLU A 286 -14.35 13.42 11.41
C GLU A 286 -13.22 13.51 10.38
N LEU A 287 -12.79 14.72 10.01
CA LEU A 287 -11.63 14.91 9.14
C LEU A 287 -10.33 14.49 9.84
N ALA A 288 -10.19 14.84 11.13
CA ALA A 288 -9.06 14.40 11.94
C ALA A 288 -8.99 12.86 12.01
N GLN A 289 -10.13 12.21 12.21
CA GLN A 289 -10.24 10.74 12.22
C GLN A 289 -9.93 10.13 10.85
N ALA A 290 -10.40 10.71 9.74
CA ALA A 290 -10.06 10.22 8.40
C ALA A 290 -8.55 10.32 8.12
N ARG A 291 -7.91 11.44 8.48
CA ARG A 291 -6.45 11.62 8.36
C ARG A 291 -5.67 10.63 9.21
N LEU A 292 -6.17 10.35 10.40
CA LEU A 292 -5.60 9.34 11.29
C LEU A 292 -5.77 7.92 10.72
N GLY A 293 -6.88 7.63 10.05
CA GLY A 293 -7.03 6.43 9.25
C GLY A 293 -5.93 6.27 8.22
N LEU A 294 -5.59 7.37 7.52
CA LEU A 294 -4.51 7.37 6.54
C LEU A 294 -3.13 7.10 7.19
N LEU A 295 -2.90 7.59 8.41
CA LEU A 295 -1.71 7.20 9.21
C LEU A 295 -1.68 5.71 9.52
N MET A 296 -2.81 5.12 9.94
CA MET A 296 -2.90 3.69 10.27
C MET A 296 -2.67 2.81 9.03
N ALA A 297 -3.24 3.19 7.88
CA ALA A 297 -2.99 2.52 6.61
C ALA A 297 -1.51 2.61 6.21
N THR A 298 -0.90 3.80 6.35
CA THR A 298 0.51 4.03 6.05
C THR A 298 1.43 3.22 6.96
N GLN A 299 1.15 3.18 8.26
CA GLN A 299 1.86 2.34 9.22
C GLN A 299 1.82 0.87 8.80
N SER A 300 0.64 0.36 8.47
CA SER A 300 0.46 -1.05 8.06
C SER A 300 1.25 -1.41 6.80
N VAL A 301 1.24 -0.52 5.80
CA VAL A 301 1.96 -0.74 4.53
C VAL A 301 3.47 -0.58 4.71
N LEU A 302 3.94 0.44 5.42
CA LEU A 302 5.36 0.63 5.70
C LEU A 302 5.95 -0.53 6.49
N ARG A 303 5.21 -1.05 7.49
CA ARG A 303 5.62 -2.22 8.25
C ARG A 303 5.82 -3.42 7.34
N PHE A 304 4.83 -3.71 6.48
CA PHE A 304 4.91 -4.81 5.53
C PHE A 304 6.12 -4.67 4.61
N VAL A 305 6.34 -3.48 4.02
CA VAL A 305 7.48 -3.25 3.12
C VAL A 305 8.82 -3.40 3.84
N LEU A 306 8.93 -2.91 5.08
CA LEU A 306 10.14 -3.07 5.89
C LEU A 306 10.42 -4.54 6.20
N GLU A 307 9.45 -5.26 6.77
CA GLU A 307 9.63 -6.62 7.28
C GLU A 307 9.70 -7.66 6.15
N GLU A 308 8.78 -7.61 5.18
CA GLU A 308 8.62 -8.66 4.16
C GLU A 308 9.44 -8.40 2.89
N ASN A 309 9.58 -7.13 2.47
CA ASN A 309 10.24 -6.80 1.20
C ASN A 309 11.69 -6.35 1.37
N LEU A 310 12.02 -5.64 2.45
CA LEU A 310 13.38 -5.16 2.73
C LEU A 310 14.13 -6.04 3.73
N GLY A 311 13.43 -6.89 4.50
CA GLY A 311 14.04 -7.74 5.52
C GLY A 311 14.61 -6.94 6.70
N VAL A 312 14.06 -5.76 6.96
CA VAL A 312 14.50 -4.83 8.01
C VAL A 312 13.41 -4.72 9.08
N PHE A 313 13.82 -4.68 10.35
CA PHE A 313 12.89 -4.52 11.46
C PHE A 313 12.14 -3.17 11.40
N ALA A 314 10.83 -3.20 11.66
CA ALA A 314 9.98 -2.01 11.74
C ALA A 314 9.78 -1.56 13.20
N PRO A 315 10.57 -0.59 13.70
CA PRO A 315 10.50 -0.17 15.10
C PRO A 315 9.18 0.54 15.42
N LEU A 316 8.66 0.29 16.62
CA LEU A 316 7.47 0.98 17.14
C LEU A 316 7.79 2.42 17.57
N GLU A 317 9.01 2.63 18.07
CA GLU A 317 9.54 3.91 18.55
C GLU A 317 11.01 4.03 18.14
N LEU A 318 11.45 5.25 17.79
CA LEU A 318 12.81 5.61 17.40
C LEU A 318 13.24 6.90 18.11
#